data_AF-A0A850V6H9-F1
#
_entry.id   AF-A0A850V6H9-F1
#
_cell.length_a   1.000
_cell.length_b   1.000
_cell.length_c   1.000
_cell.angle_alpha   90.00
_cell.angle_beta   90.00
_cell.angle_gamma   90.00
#
_symmetry.space_group_name_H-M   'P 1'
#
loop_
_entity.id
_entity.type
_entity.pdbx_description
1 polymer ?
#
loop_
_entity_poly.entity_id
_entity_poly.type
_entity_poly.pdbx_seq_one_letter_code
_entity_poly.pdbx_strand_id
1 'polypeptide(L)'
;AAVAALYTATLPPALPGGDAGNLITAAYELGVAHPPGYPLFTLLAKVATGLPGSSPAFRVNLLCGLVGAAAASLLFCTVFRLSGSYAGGILAAGVFSFSRLTWQWSITAEVFSLNNLFVGLLMALTAHFEEASTAKERSKISKLGAFCCGLSLCNQHTIVLYVACVVPWVLSRLFRKRELSLGHLLKLGLCFLAGLLPYLYLPASSYLNRARWTWGDQTTFQGFLTHFLREEYGTFNLAKSETGSSMREMLLFQLAHMKSELSLPVLALALVACVGTALLKKQQKSPVIWLFTGMLCLYSLFFAWRANLDVTKPLFLGVVERFWLQSSAVVAVLAGLGLATLASLGKGTVLEGTRLLACLEWIPALALVASQLWANY
;
A
#
# COMPACT_ATOMS: atom_id res chain seq x y z
N ALA A 1 3.29 -13.96 10.77
CA ALA A 1 2.84 -14.53 12.07
C ALA A 1 2.97 -13.51 13.20
N ALA A 2 4.17 -13.07 13.57
CA ALA A 2 4.38 -12.11 14.67
C ALA A 2 3.56 -10.82 14.55
N VAL A 3 3.59 -10.16 13.38
CA VAL A 3 2.78 -8.94 13.12
C VAL A 3 1.28 -9.21 13.30
N ALA A 4 0.76 -10.30 12.73
CA ALA A 4 -0.64 -10.67 12.87
C ALA A 4 -1.04 -10.94 14.33
N ALA A 5 -0.16 -11.60 15.10
CA ALA A 5 -0.41 -11.87 16.52
C ALA A 5 -0.46 -10.58 17.34
N LEU A 6 0.49 -9.65 17.12
CA LEU A 6 0.51 -8.36 17.82
C LEU A 6 -0.67 -7.46 17.44
N TYR A 7 -1.01 -7.37 16.15
CA TYR A 7 -2.20 -6.64 15.72
C TYR A 7 -3.47 -7.24 16.29
N THR A 8 -3.61 -8.58 16.28
CA THR A 8 -4.77 -9.28 16.87
C THR A 8 -4.88 -9.02 18.37
N ALA A 9 -3.76 -9.03 19.09
CA ALA A 9 -3.72 -8.79 20.54
C ALA A 9 -4.07 -7.35 20.92
N THR A 10 -3.99 -6.41 19.97
CA THR A 10 -4.21 -4.96 20.20
C THR A 10 -5.43 -4.42 19.47
N LEU A 11 -6.29 -5.28 18.91
CA LEU A 11 -7.51 -4.84 18.24
C LEU A 11 -8.45 -4.11 19.21
N PRO A 12 -9.07 -2.99 18.78
CA PRO A 12 -10.15 -2.38 19.52
C PRO A 12 -11.31 -3.39 19.67
N PRO A 13 -11.85 -3.58 20.90
CA PRO A 13 -12.95 -4.52 21.14
C PRO A 13 -14.29 -4.03 20.57
N ALA A 14 -14.41 -2.72 20.31
CA ALA A 14 -15.60 -2.02 19.85
C ALA A 14 -15.31 -1.15 18.62
N LEU A 15 -16.28 -0.32 18.23
CA LEU A 15 -16.17 0.62 17.13
C LEU A 15 -15.03 1.62 17.36
N PRO A 16 -14.00 1.64 16.51
CA PRO A 16 -12.97 2.66 16.58
C PRO A 16 -13.45 3.97 15.93
N GLY A 17 -12.66 5.04 16.07
CA GLY A 17 -12.93 6.34 15.44
C GLY A 17 -12.70 6.35 13.93
N GLY A 18 -12.76 7.54 13.32
CA GLY A 18 -12.63 7.71 11.86
C GLY A 18 -13.91 7.31 11.12
N ASP A 19 -13.75 6.64 9.98
CA ASP A 19 -14.86 6.24 9.10
C ASP A 19 -15.37 4.82 9.40
N ALA A 20 -14.79 4.16 10.40
CA ALA A 20 -15.09 2.77 10.76
C ALA A 20 -16.58 2.51 11.03
N GLY A 21 -17.27 3.44 11.71
CA GLY A 21 -18.71 3.32 11.95
C GLY A 21 -19.52 3.26 10.65
N ASN A 22 -19.17 4.10 9.67
CA ASN A 22 -19.81 4.10 8.35
C ASN A 22 -19.48 2.83 7.57
N LEU A 23 -18.20 2.44 7.52
CA LEU A 23 -17.73 1.29 6.76
C LEU A 23 -18.27 -0.04 7.29
N ILE A 24 -18.27 -0.24 8.62
CA ILE A 24 -18.81 -1.44 9.25
C ILE A 24 -20.32 -1.51 9.04
N THR A 25 -21.05 -0.39 9.20
CA THR A 25 -22.51 -0.37 9.03
C THR A 25 -22.89 -0.67 7.57
N ALA A 26 -22.23 -0.02 6.61
CA ALA A 26 -22.45 -0.28 5.18
C ALA A 26 -22.17 -1.75 4.83
N ALA A 27 -21.06 -2.31 5.32
CA ALA A 27 -20.74 -3.72 5.13
C ALA A 27 -21.77 -4.66 5.76
N TYR A 28 -22.18 -4.40 7.02
CA TYR A 28 -23.13 -5.26 7.74
C TYR A 28 -24.50 -5.30 7.03
N GLU A 29 -25.00 -4.14 6.60
CA GLU A 29 -26.28 -3.99 5.91
C GLU A 29 -26.23 -4.36 4.42
N LEU A 30 -25.04 -4.57 3.84
CA LEU A 30 -24.83 -4.62 2.39
C LEU A 30 -25.34 -3.35 1.68
N GLY A 31 -25.09 -2.19 2.29
CA GLY A 31 -25.31 -0.86 1.73
C GLY A 31 -24.06 -0.26 1.08
N VAL A 32 -24.17 0.95 0.55
CA VAL A 32 -23.05 1.69 -0.05
C VAL A 32 -22.41 2.63 0.98
N ALA A 33 -21.08 2.54 1.15
CA ALA A 33 -20.31 3.44 2.01
C ALA A 33 -20.16 4.83 1.38
N HIS A 34 -19.59 5.79 2.13
CA HIS A 34 -19.29 7.11 1.58
C HIS A 34 -18.39 7.05 0.32
N PRO A 35 -18.44 8.08 -0.58
CA PRO A 35 -17.71 8.07 -1.84
C PRO A 35 -16.21 7.75 -1.71
N PRO A 36 -15.65 6.83 -2.53
CA PRO A 36 -16.23 6.24 -3.74
C PRO A 36 -16.96 4.89 -3.51
N GLY A 37 -17.35 4.59 -2.26
CA GLY A 37 -18.16 3.43 -1.91
C GLY A 37 -17.38 2.17 -1.49
N TYR A 38 -16.07 2.14 -1.74
CA TYR A 38 -15.14 1.09 -1.31
C TYR A 38 -15.66 -0.35 -1.50
N PRO A 39 -16.23 -0.70 -2.68
CA PRO A 39 -17.02 -1.93 -2.84
C PRO A 39 -16.25 -3.20 -2.49
N LEU A 40 -14.95 -3.27 -2.77
CA LEU A 40 -14.15 -4.44 -2.40
C LEU A 40 -14.03 -4.59 -0.87
N PHE A 41 -13.73 -3.50 -0.18
CA PHE A 41 -13.64 -3.51 1.28
C PHE A 41 -14.99 -3.90 1.88
N THR A 42 -16.08 -3.29 1.41
CA THR A 42 -17.45 -3.55 1.88
C THR A 42 -17.84 -5.03 1.75
N LEU A 43 -17.55 -5.65 0.60
CA LEU A 43 -17.85 -7.06 0.36
C LEU A 43 -17.00 -8.00 1.24
N LEU A 44 -15.69 -7.72 1.39
CA LEU A 44 -14.82 -8.50 2.27
C LEU A 44 -15.22 -8.36 3.74
N ALA A 45 -15.56 -7.14 4.17
CA ALA A 45 -16.06 -6.85 5.50
C ALA A 45 -17.39 -7.56 5.75
N LYS A 46 -18.31 -7.63 4.78
CA LYS A 46 -19.55 -8.43 4.91
C LYS A 46 -19.23 -9.89 5.21
N VAL A 47 -18.31 -10.49 4.46
CA VAL A 47 -17.88 -11.88 4.71
C VAL A 47 -17.34 -12.02 6.13
N ALA A 48 -16.48 -11.09 6.57
CA ALA A 48 -15.94 -11.09 7.93
C ALA A 48 -17.03 -10.95 9.01
N THR A 49 -18.04 -10.12 8.81
CA THR A 49 -19.16 -9.99 9.75
C THR A 49 -19.98 -11.28 9.87
N GLY A 50 -20.00 -12.13 8.84
CA GLY A 50 -20.70 -13.42 8.85
C GLY A 50 -19.95 -14.55 9.55
N LEU A 51 -18.65 -14.40 9.81
CA LEU A 51 -17.86 -15.41 10.54
C LEU A 51 -18.33 -15.53 12.00
N PRO A 52 -18.33 -16.72 12.62
CA PRO A 52 -18.66 -16.84 14.04
C PRO A 52 -17.63 -16.11 14.92
N GLY A 53 -18.03 -15.66 16.11
CA GLY A 53 -17.12 -15.04 17.09
C GLY A 53 -17.71 -13.81 17.77
N SER A 54 -16.84 -12.85 18.11
CA SER A 54 -17.16 -11.60 18.82
C SER A 54 -18.04 -10.63 18.00
N SER A 55 -18.09 -9.34 18.34
CA SER A 55 -18.88 -8.30 17.65
C SER A 55 -18.52 -8.15 16.16
N PRO A 56 -19.44 -7.69 15.28
CA PRO A 56 -19.12 -7.35 13.90
C PRO A 56 -17.95 -6.37 13.78
N ALA A 57 -17.87 -5.38 14.66
CA ALA A 57 -16.76 -4.42 14.70
C ALA A 57 -15.42 -5.12 14.94
N PHE A 58 -15.34 -6.02 15.92
CA PHE A 58 -14.14 -6.80 16.18
C PHE A 58 -13.73 -7.65 14.99
N ARG A 59 -14.68 -8.32 14.31
CA ARG A 59 -14.40 -9.18 13.16
C ARG A 59 -13.84 -8.39 11.97
N VAL A 60 -14.33 -7.16 11.74
CA VAL A 60 -13.80 -6.29 10.68
C VAL A 60 -12.44 -5.69 11.08
N ASN A 61 -12.25 -5.31 12.34
CA ASN A 61 -10.92 -4.91 12.85
C ASN A 61 -9.90 -6.05 12.67
N LEU A 62 -10.29 -7.29 12.95
CA LEU A 62 -9.46 -8.48 12.74
C LEU A 62 -9.12 -8.69 11.26
N LEU A 63 -10.10 -8.52 10.35
CA LEU A 63 -9.84 -8.55 8.90
C LEU A 63 -8.74 -7.54 8.53
N CYS A 64 -8.87 -6.27 8.98
CA CYS A 64 -7.86 -5.24 8.73
C CYS A 64 -6.49 -5.63 9.29
N GLY A 65 -6.43 -6.18 10.51
CA GLY A 65 -5.17 -6.60 11.14
C GLY A 65 -4.47 -7.71 10.36
N LEU A 66 -5.23 -8.72 9.92
CA LEU A 66 -4.69 -9.81 9.10
C LEU A 66 -4.23 -9.32 7.73
N VAL A 67 -4.99 -8.42 7.11
CA VAL A 67 -4.64 -7.79 5.83
C VAL A 67 -3.39 -6.91 5.95
N GLY A 68 -3.26 -6.14 7.04
CA GLY A 68 -2.06 -5.36 7.34
C GLY A 68 -0.81 -6.24 7.52
N ALA A 69 -0.95 -7.36 8.23
CA ALA A 69 0.14 -8.34 8.37
C ALA A 69 0.52 -9.02 7.03
N ALA A 70 -0.47 -9.26 6.17
CA ALA A 70 -0.24 -9.75 4.81
C ALA A 70 0.49 -8.70 3.95
N ALA A 71 0.14 -7.42 4.07
CA ALA A 71 0.85 -6.32 3.41
C ALA A 71 2.34 -6.29 3.80
N ALA A 72 2.64 -6.36 5.11
CA ALA A 72 4.02 -6.44 5.61
C ALA A 72 4.79 -7.65 5.05
N SER A 73 4.12 -8.80 4.91
CA SER A 73 4.70 -10.01 4.33
C SER A 73 5.06 -9.81 2.84
N LEU A 74 4.26 -9.05 2.09
CA LEU A 74 4.55 -8.69 0.70
C LEU A 74 5.73 -7.73 0.59
N LEU A 75 5.90 -6.79 1.53
CA LEU A 75 7.08 -5.92 1.59
C LEU A 75 8.35 -6.75 1.86
N PHE A 76 8.29 -7.67 2.84
CA PHE A 76 9.36 -8.65 3.08
C PHE A 76 9.71 -9.41 1.79
N CYS A 77 8.71 -10.00 1.13
CA CYS A 77 8.91 -10.78 -0.09
C CYS A 77 9.53 -9.96 -1.21
N THR A 78 9.14 -8.69 -1.33
CA THR A 78 9.71 -7.76 -2.33
C THR A 78 11.20 -7.56 -2.09
N VAL A 79 11.59 -7.23 -0.85
CA VAL A 79 13.01 -7.01 -0.51
C VAL A 79 13.83 -8.29 -0.66
N PHE A 80 13.30 -9.41 -0.17
CA PHE A 80 13.97 -10.71 -0.25
C PHE A 80 14.19 -11.14 -1.70
N ARG A 81 13.18 -11.01 -2.57
CA ARG A 81 13.33 -11.30 -4.00
C ARG A 81 14.41 -10.44 -4.61
N LEU A 82 14.31 -9.13 -4.47
CA LEU A 82 15.22 -8.20 -5.12
C LEU A 82 16.67 -8.32 -4.61
N SER A 83 16.90 -8.57 -3.32
CA SER A 83 18.25 -8.55 -2.74
C SER A 83 18.81 -9.89 -2.26
N GLY A 84 17.96 -10.89 -2.04
CA GLY A 84 18.31 -12.14 -1.35
C GLY A 84 18.46 -12.00 0.17
N SER A 85 18.30 -10.80 0.74
CA SER A 85 18.50 -10.53 2.16
C SER A 85 17.23 -10.79 2.97
N TYR A 86 17.30 -11.75 3.89
CA TYR A 86 16.25 -11.99 4.88
C TYR A 86 16.20 -10.84 5.89
N ALA A 87 17.36 -10.35 6.35
CA ALA A 87 17.41 -9.27 7.33
C ALA A 87 16.85 -7.96 6.76
N GLY A 88 17.14 -7.63 5.50
CA GLY A 88 16.54 -6.49 4.80
C GLY A 88 15.02 -6.63 4.68
N GLY A 89 14.53 -7.83 4.40
CA GLY A 89 13.08 -8.10 4.40
C GLY A 89 12.44 -7.92 5.77
N ILE A 90 13.07 -8.44 6.83
CA ILE A 90 12.59 -8.29 8.22
C ILE A 90 12.61 -6.81 8.62
N LEU A 91 13.64 -6.07 8.26
CA LEU A 91 13.69 -4.62 8.47
C LEU A 91 12.49 -3.94 7.82
N ALA A 92 12.26 -4.16 6.52
CA ALA A 92 11.16 -3.52 5.78
C ALA A 92 9.79 -3.86 6.38
N ALA A 93 9.52 -5.13 6.67
CA ALA A 93 8.27 -5.54 7.30
C ALA A 93 8.12 -4.98 8.72
N GLY A 94 9.19 -5.00 9.53
CA GLY A 94 9.16 -4.56 10.93
C GLY A 94 8.99 -3.05 11.07
N VAL A 95 9.79 -2.24 10.36
CA VAL A 95 9.69 -0.76 10.47
C VAL A 95 8.36 -0.24 9.93
N PHE A 96 7.82 -0.86 8.88
CA PHE A 96 6.49 -0.55 8.38
C PHE A 96 5.42 -0.95 9.42
N SER A 97 5.40 -2.20 9.86
CA SER A 97 4.33 -2.72 10.72
C SER A 97 4.29 -2.05 12.10
N PHE A 98 5.45 -1.68 12.62
CA PHE A 98 5.59 -1.11 13.97
C PHE A 98 5.72 0.41 13.98
N SER A 99 5.51 1.09 12.84
CA SER A 99 5.22 2.53 12.86
C SER A 99 3.85 2.76 13.49
N ARG A 100 3.72 3.84 14.28
CA ARG A 100 2.49 4.17 15.01
C ARG A 100 1.30 4.30 14.06
N LEU A 101 1.48 5.03 12.97
CA LEU A 101 0.44 5.26 11.97
C LEU A 101 0.00 3.96 11.28
N THR A 102 0.94 3.11 10.86
CA THR A 102 0.63 1.85 10.18
C THR A 102 -0.08 0.88 11.10
N TRP A 103 0.38 0.76 12.36
CA TRP A 103 -0.28 -0.09 13.33
C TRP A 103 -1.70 0.39 13.58
N GLN A 104 -1.90 1.68 13.89
CA GLN A 104 -3.21 2.27 14.17
C GLN A 104 -4.23 1.97 13.08
N TRP A 105 -3.86 2.18 11.80
CA TRP A 105 -4.75 1.93 10.67
C TRP A 105 -4.75 0.48 10.17
N SER A 106 -3.97 -0.40 10.77
CA SER A 106 -4.05 -1.86 10.56
C SER A 106 -5.00 -2.53 11.54
N ILE A 107 -5.14 -2.00 12.76
CA ILE A 107 -6.07 -2.57 13.77
C ILE A 107 -7.47 -1.95 13.74
N THR A 108 -7.70 -0.99 12.84
CA THR A 108 -8.95 -0.23 12.72
C THR A 108 -9.67 -0.64 11.44
N ALA A 109 -11.00 -0.80 11.49
CA ALA A 109 -11.89 -1.13 10.37
C ALA A 109 -11.96 -0.01 9.31
N GLU A 110 -10.86 0.17 8.59
CA GLU A 110 -10.61 1.20 7.61
C GLU A 110 -9.97 0.63 6.35
N VAL A 111 -10.06 1.38 5.26
CA VAL A 111 -9.70 0.92 3.90
C VAL A 111 -8.18 0.91 3.66
N PHE A 112 -7.40 1.50 4.58
CA PHE A 112 -5.97 1.73 4.39
C PHE A 112 -5.14 0.45 4.45
N SER A 113 -5.46 -0.52 5.31
CA SER A 113 -4.70 -1.77 5.39
C SER A 113 -4.85 -2.56 4.09
N LEU A 114 -6.06 -2.58 3.51
CA LEU A 114 -6.30 -3.20 2.20
C LEU A 114 -5.60 -2.44 1.07
N ASN A 115 -5.52 -1.11 1.13
CA ASN A 115 -4.75 -0.35 0.16
C ASN A 115 -3.24 -0.66 0.26
N ASN A 116 -2.71 -0.76 1.48
CA ASN A 116 -1.32 -1.14 1.74
C ASN A 116 -1.02 -2.57 1.24
N LEU A 117 -1.97 -3.50 1.36
CA LEU A 117 -1.86 -4.83 0.74
C LEU A 117 -1.68 -4.72 -0.77
N PHE A 118 -2.48 -3.89 -1.45
CA PHE A 118 -2.35 -3.71 -2.89
C PHE A 118 -1.03 -3.02 -3.29
N VAL A 119 -0.58 -2.02 -2.55
CA VAL A 119 0.76 -1.42 -2.78
C VAL A 119 1.84 -2.49 -2.65
N GLY A 120 1.84 -3.27 -1.56
CA GLY A 120 2.78 -4.37 -1.36
C GLY A 120 2.67 -5.44 -2.45
N LEU A 121 1.47 -5.77 -2.91
CA LEU A 121 1.22 -6.74 -3.96
C LEU A 121 1.76 -6.26 -5.31
N LEU A 122 1.54 -5.00 -5.68
CA LEU A 122 2.10 -4.41 -6.90
C LEU A 122 3.62 -4.41 -6.86
N MET A 123 4.24 -4.10 -5.72
CA MET A 123 5.69 -4.15 -5.55
C MET A 123 6.23 -5.58 -5.66
N ALA A 124 5.59 -6.55 -5.00
CA ALA A 124 5.98 -7.95 -5.05
C ALA A 124 5.82 -8.56 -6.45
N LEU A 125 4.72 -8.26 -7.15
CA LEU A 125 4.47 -8.67 -8.53
C LEU A 125 5.46 -8.02 -9.50
N THR A 126 5.84 -6.76 -9.27
CA THR A 126 6.88 -6.07 -10.06
C THR A 126 8.24 -6.73 -9.90
N ALA A 127 8.62 -7.07 -8.66
CA ALA A 127 9.86 -7.81 -8.39
C ALA A 127 9.84 -9.20 -9.05
N HIS A 128 8.74 -9.95 -8.93
CA HIS A 128 8.59 -11.25 -9.58
C HIS A 128 8.60 -11.12 -11.11
N PHE A 129 7.96 -10.09 -11.67
CA PHE A 129 7.97 -9.84 -13.11
C PHE A 129 9.39 -9.59 -13.65
N GLU A 130 10.22 -8.83 -12.93
CA GLU A 130 11.62 -8.58 -13.32
C GLU A 130 12.47 -9.87 -13.26
N GLU A 131 12.22 -10.74 -12.29
CA GLU A 131 12.93 -12.01 -12.10
C GLU A 131 12.51 -13.10 -13.07
N ALA A 132 11.29 -13.00 -13.61
CA ALA A 132 10.73 -14.02 -14.50
C ALA A 132 11.65 -14.25 -15.70
N SER A 133 12.07 -15.50 -15.90
CA SER A 133 13.04 -15.87 -16.93
C SER A 133 12.36 -16.05 -18.29
N THR A 134 11.13 -16.55 -18.31
CA THR A 134 10.38 -16.89 -19.53
C THR A 134 9.30 -15.87 -19.89
N ALA A 135 8.99 -15.75 -21.19
CA ALA A 135 7.89 -14.91 -21.68
C ALA A 135 6.52 -15.37 -21.15
N LYS A 136 6.34 -16.69 -20.98
CA LYS A 136 5.11 -17.29 -20.45
C LYS A 136 4.88 -16.86 -18.99
N GLU A 137 5.94 -16.87 -18.18
CA GLU A 137 5.89 -16.42 -16.80
C GLU A 137 5.60 -14.91 -16.70
N ARG A 138 6.33 -14.08 -17.47
CA ARG A 138 6.07 -12.63 -17.55
C ARG A 138 4.64 -12.31 -17.94
N SER A 139 4.08 -13.02 -18.94
CA SER A 139 2.68 -12.85 -19.35
C SER A 139 1.69 -13.28 -18.26
N LYS A 140 1.99 -14.35 -17.50
CA LYS A 140 1.13 -14.76 -16.37
C LYS A 140 1.11 -13.68 -15.28
N ILE A 141 2.29 -13.16 -14.91
CA ILE A 141 2.44 -12.15 -13.87
C ILE A 141 1.81 -10.81 -14.30
N SER A 142 2.01 -10.37 -15.54
CA SER A 142 1.42 -9.12 -16.04
C SER A 142 -0.11 -9.17 -16.07
N LYS A 143 -0.71 -10.32 -16.42
CA LYS A 143 -2.17 -10.51 -16.34
C LYS A 143 -2.69 -10.49 -14.91
N LEU A 144 -2.00 -11.15 -13.98
CA LEU A 144 -2.34 -11.09 -12.55
C LEU A 144 -2.21 -9.66 -12.03
N GLY A 145 -1.12 -8.96 -12.38
CA GLY A 145 -0.92 -7.55 -12.04
C GLY A 145 -2.02 -6.65 -12.59
N ALA A 146 -2.44 -6.85 -13.85
CA ALA A 146 -3.54 -6.10 -14.45
C ALA A 146 -4.86 -6.32 -13.69
N PHE A 147 -5.18 -7.57 -13.33
CA PHE A 147 -6.34 -7.88 -12.48
C PHE A 147 -6.23 -7.19 -11.11
N CYS A 148 -5.07 -7.24 -10.46
CA CYS A 148 -4.83 -6.56 -9.19
C CYS A 148 -4.94 -5.03 -9.30
N CYS A 149 -4.52 -4.42 -10.40
CA CYS A 149 -4.69 -2.98 -10.65
C CYS A 149 -6.17 -2.58 -10.76
N GLY A 150 -7.02 -3.42 -11.39
CA GLY A 150 -8.46 -3.18 -11.43
C GLY A 150 -9.09 -3.37 -10.06
N LEU A 151 -8.76 -4.47 -9.40
CA LEU A 151 -9.30 -4.83 -8.09
C LEU A 151 -8.93 -3.81 -7.00
N SER A 152 -7.72 -3.25 -7.04
CA SER A 152 -7.26 -2.25 -6.07
C SER A 152 -8.02 -0.92 -6.20
N LEU A 153 -8.44 -0.55 -7.41
CA LEU A 153 -9.27 0.63 -7.63
C LEU A 153 -10.65 0.48 -6.98
N CYS A 154 -11.16 -0.74 -6.79
CA CYS A 154 -12.38 -1.01 -6.03
C CYS A 154 -12.22 -0.86 -4.52
N ASN A 155 -10.99 -0.69 -4.01
CA ASN A 155 -10.73 -0.32 -2.63
C ASN A 155 -10.51 1.18 -2.53
N GLN A 156 -9.39 1.72 -3.05
CA GLN A 156 -9.06 3.13 -2.86
C GLN A 156 -8.42 3.70 -4.12
N HIS A 157 -9.00 4.79 -4.64
CA HIS A 157 -8.58 5.39 -5.93
C HIS A 157 -7.12 5.87 -5.95
N THR A 158 -6.55 6.16 -4.79
CA THR A 158 -5.19 6.67 -4.63
C THR A 158 -4.12 5.70 -5.16
N ILE A 159 -4.47 4.40 -5.26
CA ILE A 159 -3.62 3.39 -5.89
C ILE A 159 -3.30 3.70 -7.37
N VAL A 160 -4.13 4.51 -8.04
CA VAL A 160 -3.91 4.89 -9.44
C VAL A 160 -2.53 5.53 -9.66
N LEU A 161 -2.00 6.24 -8.66
CA LEU A 161 -0.67 6.86 -8.71
C LEU A 161 0.43 5.81 -8.82
N TYR A 162 0.27 4.65 -8.17
CA TYR A 162 1.19 3.53 -8.31
C TYR A 162 1.00 2.80 -9.64
N VAL A 163 -0.25 2.58 -10.05
CA VAL A 163 -0.60 1.96 -11.35
C VAL A 163 -0.02 2.77 -12.51
N ALA A 164 -0.06 4.11 -12.43
CA ALA A 164 0.47 5.03 -13.44
C ALA A 164 2.00 4.91 -13.61
N CYS A 165 2.74 4.45 -12.60
CA CYS A 165 4.17 4.13 -12.73
C CYS A 165 4.39 2.71 -13.24
N VAL A 166 3.71 1.73 -12.62
CA VAL A 166 3.95 0.30 -12.87
C VAL A 166 3.52 -0.12 -14.27
N VAL A 167 2.35 0.33 -14.75
CA VAL A 167 1.82 -0.11 -16.06
C VAL A 167 2.72 0.32 -17.22
N PRO A 168 3.11 1.61 -17.37
CA PRO A 168 4.03 2.01 -18.44
C PRO A 168 5.37 1.29 -18.35
N TRP A 169 5.88 1.06 -17.13
CA TRP A 169 7.13 0.34 -16.93
C TRP A 169 7.03 -1.13 -17.41
N VAL A 170 5.98 -1.86 -17.01
CA VAL A 170 5.74 -3.26 -17.45
C VAL A 170 5.56 -3.33 -18.97
N LEU A 171 4.76 -2.43 -19.56
CA LEU A 171 4.55 -2.38 -21.00
C LEU A 171 5.86 -2.09 -21.76
N SER A 172 6.68 -1.17 -21.26
CA SER A 172 8.01 -0.87 -21.81
C SER A 172 8.92 -2.09 -21.75
N ARG A 173 8.91 -2.86 -20.65
CA ARG A 173 9.68 -4.11 -20.55
C ARG A 173 9.22 -5.18 -21.54
N LEU A 174 7.91 -5.41 -21.63
CA LEU A 174 7.33 -6.36 -22.59
C LEU A 174 7.63 -5.94 -24.04
N PHE A 175 7.55 -4.66 -24.35
CA PHE A 175 7.88 -4.11 -25.66
C PHE A 175 9.35 -4.33 -26.02
N ARG A 176 10.28 -3.98 -25.12
CA ARG A 176 11.73 -4.18 -25.33
C ARG A 176 12.10 -5.65 -25.51
N LYS A 177 11.39 -6.56 -24.84
CA LYS A 177 11.56 -8.02 -24.99
C LYS A 177 10.81 -8.60 -26.19
N ARG A 178 10.09 -7.79 -26.98
CA ARG A 178 9.24 -8.21 -28.12
C ARG A 178 8.14 -9.20 -27.72
N GLU A 179 7.62 -9.07 -26.50
CA GLU A 179 6.57 -9.92 -25.92
C GLU A 179 5.20 -9.23 -25.86
N LEU A 180 5.15 -7.97 -26.32
CA LEU A 180 3.93 -7.18 -26.39
C LEU A 180 3.29 -7.31 -27.77
N SER A 181 2.08 -7.82 -27.82
CA SER A 181 1.24 -7.89 -29.02
C SER A 181 -0.14 -7.32 -28.72
N LEU A 182 -0.91 -6.97 -29.76
CA LEU A 182 -2.29 -6.49 -29.58
C LEU A 182 -3.15 -7.50 -28.79
N GLY A 183 -3.03 -8.80 -29.11
CA GLY A 183 -3.74 -9.85 -28.38
C GLY A 183 -3.31 -9.96 -26.91
N HIS A 184 -2.06 -9.65 -26.57
CA HIS A 184 -1.62 -9.59 -25.18
C HIS A 184 -2.20 -8.35 -24.48
N LEU A 185 -2.18 -7.17 -25.12
CA LEU A 185 -2.78 -5.95 -24.59
C LEU A 185 -4.28 -6.12 -24.31
N LEU A 186 -5.03 -6.76 -25.21
CA LEU A 186 -6.44 -7.08 -25.00
C LEU A 186 -6.64 -7.99 -23.78
N LYS A 187 -5.79 -9.00 -23.59
CA LYS A 187 -5.85 -9.87 -22.40
C LYS A 187 -5.57 -9.10 -21.11
N LEU A 188 -4.60 -8.18 -21.12
CA LEU A 188 -4.33 -7.31 -19.97
C LEU A 188 -5.53 -6.41 -19.67
N GLY A 189 -6.13 -5.81 -20.69
CA GLY A 189 -7.35 -5.01 -20.56
C GLY A 189 -8.51 -5.82 -19.96
N LEU A 190 -8.76 -7.03 -20.48
CA LEU A 190 -9.80 -7.92 -19.94
C LEU A 190 -9.53 -8.32 -18.48
N CYS A 191 -8.28 -8.63 -18.11
CA CYS A 191 -7.93 -8.92 -16.72
C CYS A 191 -8.17 -7.70 -15.82
N PHE A 192 -7.80 -6.50 -16.25
CA PHE A 192 -8.06 -5.25 -15.53
C PHE A 192 -9.55 -5.00 -15.34
N LEU A 193 -10.35 -5.13 -16.41
CA LEU A 193 -11.82 -4.99 -16.35
C LEU A 193 -12.46 -6.05 -15.44
N ALA A 194 -11.95 -7.28 -15.44
CA ALA A 194 -12.40 -8.32 -14.51
C ALA A 194 -12.10 -7.94 -13.04
N GLY A 195 -11.00 -7.24 -12.78
CA GLY A 195 -10.70 -6.69 -11.46
C GLY A 195 -11.70 -5.62 -11.00
N LEU A 196 -12.31 -4.88 -11.92
CA LEU A 196 -13.29 -3.83 -11.63
C LEU A 196 -14.70 -4.34 -11.32
N LEU A 197 -14.96 -5.65 -11.45
CA LEU A 197 -16.28 -6.24 -11.22
C LEU A 197 -16.93 -5.90 -9.86
N PRO A 198 -16.19 -5.73 -8.74
CA PRO A 198 -16.80 -5.28 -7.49
C PRO A 198 -17.55 -3.96 -7.60
N TYR A 199 -17.24 -3.07 -8.55
CA TYR A 199 -18.03 -1.84 -8.73
C TYR A 199 -19.49 -2.08 -9.09
N LEU A 200 -19.84 -3.24 -9.67
CA LEU A 200 -21.22 -3.62 -9.94
C LEU A 200 -22.06 -3.75 -8.66
N TYR A 201 -21.41 -3.92 -7.50
CA TYR A 201 -22.07 -3.93 -6.20
C TYR A 201 -22.81 -2.62 -5.90
N LEU A 202 -22.25 -1.47 -6.29
CA LEU A 202 -22.83 -0.16 -5.95
C LEU A 202 -24.25 0.01 -6.53
N PRO A 203 -24.47 -0.08 -7.85
CA PRO A 203 -25.82 0.01 -8.41
C PRO A 203 -26.72 -1.15 -7.98
N ALA A 204 -26.16 -2.36 -7.79
CA ALA A 204 -26.95 -3.53 -7.37
C ALA A 204 -27.50 -3.37 -5.94
N SER A 205 -26.68 -2.90 -5.00
CA SER A 205 -27.10 -2.62 -3.62
C SER A 205 -28.20 -1.56 -3.59
N SER A 206 -28.01 -0.45 -4.31
CA SER A 206 -28.95 0.66 -4.33
C SER A 206 -30.27 0.31 -5.05
N TYR A 207 -30.22 -0.51 -6.10
CA TYR A 207 -31.43 -0.99 -6.78
C TYR A 207 -32.24 -1.96 -5.90
N LEU A 208 -31.56 -2.84 -5.16
CA LEU A 208 -32.23 -3.77 -4.24
C LEU A 208 -32.84 -3.05 -3.03
N ASN A 209 -32.24 -1.93 -2.61
CA ASN A 209 -32.72 -1.05 -1.54
C ASN A 209 -33.13 -1.80 -0.25
N ARG A 210 -32.34 -2.82 0.13
CA ARG A 210 -32.57 -3.62 1.35
C ARG A 210 -31.81 -3.09 2.57
N ALA A 211 -30.69 -2.41 2.33
CA ALA A 211 -29.86 -1.86 3.39
C ALA A 211 -30.57 -0.66 4.03
N ARG A 212 -30.60 -0.60 5.36
CA ARG A 212 -31.18 0.55 6.07
C ARG A 212 -30.36 1.84 5.91
N TRP A 213 -29.11 1.69 5.47
CA TRP A 213 -28.16 2.77 5.30
C TRP A 213 -27.39 2.58 4.00
N THR A 214 -27.39 3.59 3.13
CA THR A 214 -26.64 3.66 1.87
C THR A 214 -26.36 5.14 1.59
N TRP A 215 -25.14 5.44 1.15
CA TRP A 215 -24.74 6.80 0.82
C TRP A 215 -25.06 7.14 -0.63
N GLY A 216 -25.85 8.17 -0.88
CA GLY A 216 -26.25 8.59 -2.23
C GLY A 216 -27.14 7.57 -2.94
N ASP A 217 -27.41 7.81 -4.23
CA ASP A 217 -28.20 6.94 -5.10
C ASP A 217 -27.39 6.57 -6.35
N GLN A 218 -27.11 5.27 -6.53
CA GLN A 218 -26.35 4.71 -7.65
C GLN A 218 -27.22 3.94 -8.64
N THR A 219 -28.56 4.07 -8.56
CA THR A 219 -29.49 3.38 -9.49
C THR A 219 -29.41 3.92 -10.91
N THR A 220 -28.98 5.17 -11.08
CA THR A 220 -28.75 5.81 -12.39
C THR A 220 -27.27 5.86 -12.73
N PHE A 221 -26.95 5.93 -14.03
CA PHE A 221 -25.56 6.09 -14.48
C PHE A 221 -24.91 7.38 -13.94
N GLN A 222 -25.67 8.49 -13.91
CA GLN A 222 -25.19 9.74 -13.35
C GLN A 222 -24.93 9.63 -11.84
N GLY A 223 -25.85 9.02 -11.09
CA GLY A 223 -25.67 8.79 -9.65
C GLY A 223 -24.47 7.90 -9.34
N PHE A 224 -24.27 6.84 -10.14
CA PHE A 224 -23.06 6.03 -10.07
C PHE A 224 -21.80 6.86 -10.34
N LEU A 225 -21.78 7.68 -11.39
CA LEU A 225 -20.62 8.53 -11.72
C LEU A 225 -20.35 9.57 -10.63
N THR A 226 -21.36 10.25 -10.12
CA THR A 226 -21.23 11.23 -9.04
C THR A 226 -20.59 10.61 -7.80
N HIS A 227 -21.03 9.40 -7.43
CA HIS A 227 -20.46 8.66 -6.30
C HIS A 227 -19.04 8.14 -6.59
N PHE A 228 -18.84 7.49 -7.74
CA PHE A 228 -17.55 6.95 -8.16
C PHE A 228 -16.50 8.06 -8.25
N LEU A 229 -16.79 9.16 -8.93
CA LEU A 229 -15.90 10.31 -9.10
C LEU A 229 -15.78 11.17 -7.85
N ARG A 230 -16.46 10.84 -6.73
CA ARG A 230 -16.43 11.62 -5.48
C ARG A 230 -16.73 13.09 -5.73
N GLU A 231 -17.68 13.40 -6.62
CA GLU A 231 -18.01 14.77 -7.02
C GLU A 231 -18.43 15.62 -5.81
N GLU A 232 -19.12 14.99 -4.84
CA GLU A 232 -19.55 15.62 -3.59
C GLU A 232 -18.38 16.09 -2.71
N TYR A 233 -17.22 15.46 -2.83
CA TYR A 233 -15.97 15.88 -2.18
C TYR A 233 -15.09 16.77 -3.07
N GLY A 234 -15.42 16.94 -4.34
CA GLY A 234 -14.67 17.74 -5.32
C GLY A 234 -13.71 16.95 -6.23
N THR A 235 -13.91 15.64 -6.39
CA THR A 235 -13.22 14.66 -7.26
C THR A 235 -11.72 14.47 -7.07
N PHE A 236 -10.97 15.54 -6.81
CA PHE A 236 -9.54 15.53 -6.54
C PHE A 236 -9.18 16.27 -5.25
N ASN A 237 -10.18 16.62 -4.45
CA ASN A 237 -10.02 17.21 -3.13
C ASN A 237 -10.33 16.15 -2.05
N LEU A 238 -9.76 16.30 -0.86
CA LEU A 238 -10.14 15.56 0.35
C LEU A 238 -11.40 16.13 0.99
N ALA A 239 -11.56 17.46 0.97
CA ALA A 239 -12.74 18.14 1.51
C ALA A 239 -13.23 19.24 0.58
N LYS A 240 -14.55 19.41 0.51
CA LYS A 240 -15.18 20.51 -0.23
C LYS A 240 -15.08 21.81 0.59
N SER A 241 -14.79 22.92 -0.08
CA SER A 241 -14.76 24.27 0.51
C SER A 241 -13.66 24.53 1.55
N GLU A 242 -12.62 23.69 1.62
CA GLU A 242 -11.45 23.92 2.47
C GLU A 242 -10.28 24.54 1.68
N THR A 243 -9.57 25.48 2.31
CA THR A 243 -8.30 26.03 1.81
C THR A 243 -7.14 25.28 2.45
N GLY A 244 -6.37 24.55 1.64
CA GLY A 244 -5.26 23.73 2.13
C GLY A 244 -3.95 24.48 2.31
N SER A 245 -3.01 23.85 3.02
CA SER A 245 -1.61 24.30 3.07
C SER A 245 -0.95 24.21 1.70
N SER A 246 0.17 24.93 1.52
CA SER A 246 0.96 24.85 0.30
C SER A 246 1.61 23.47 0.11
N MET A 247 1.94 23.15 -1.14
CA MET A 247 2.64 21.89 -1.47
C MET A 247 3.97 21.76 -0.71
N ARG A 248 4.70 22.87 -0.53
CA ARG A 248 5.97 22.88 0.22
C ARG A 248 5.74 22.52 1.69
N GLU A 249 4.76 23.15 2.34
CA GLU A 249 4.42 22.86 3.73
C GLU A 249 4.00 21.40 3.88
N MET A 250 3.13 20.91 2.99
CA MET A 250 2.67 19.53 3.01
C MET A 250 3.83 18.51 2.89
N LEU A 251 4.81 18.76 2.01
CA LEU A 251 6.01 17.92 1.89
C LEU A 251 6.91 17.99 3.13
N LEU A 252 7.06 19.17 3.74
CA LEU A 252 7.84 19.33 4.96
C LEU A 252 7.21 18.58 6.13
N PHE A 253 5.88 18.68 6.28
CA PHE A 253 5.13 17.92 7.28
C PHE A 253 5.20 16.42 7.03
N GLN A 254 5.04 15.97 5.78
CA GLN A 254 5.20 14.57 5.42
C GLN A 254 6.60 14.05 5.76
N LEU A 255 7.66 14.80 5.43
CA LEU A 255 9.04 14.41 5.73
C LEU A 255 9.32 14.37 7.24
N ALA A 256 8.84 15.38 7.98
CA ALA A 256 8.96 15.42 9.43
C ALA A 256 8.24 14.24 10.09
N HIS A 257 7.01 13.96 9.65
CA HIS A 257 6.23 12.82 10.12
C HIS A 257 6.88 11.49 9.73
N MET A 258 7.38 11.34 8.51
CA MET A 258 8.06 10.12 8.08
C MET A 258 9.35 9.89 8.89
N LYS A 259 10.08 10.94 9.24
CA LYS A 259 11.24 10.86 10.15
C LYS A 259 10.82 10.43 11.56
N SER A 260 9.71 10.94 12.10
CA SER A 260 9.23 10.51 13.43
C SER A 260 8.72 9.07 13.41
N GLU A 261 8.01 8.68 12.35
CA GLU A 261 7.41 7.36 12.22
C GLU A 261 8.39 6.27 11.82
N LEU A 262 9.48 6.54 11.10
CA LEU A 262 10.41 5.50 10.63
C LEU A 262 11.84 5.63 11.15
N SER A 263 12.20 6.73 11.82
CA SER A 263 13.57 7.10 12.23
C SER A 263 14.51 7.53 11.08
N LEU A 264 15.50 8.36 11.43
CA LEU A 264 16.49 8.87 10.48
C LEU A 264 17.36 7.76 9.84
N PRO A 265 17.84 6.73 10.57
CA PRO A 265 18.60 5.63 9.97
C PRO A 265 17.84 4.89 8.87
N VAL A 266 16.53 4.67 9.01
CA VAL A 266 15.71 4.00 7.97
C VAL A 266 15.63 4.87 6.72
N LEU A 267 15.44 6.18 6.85
CA LEU A 267 15.47 7.12 5.72
C LEU A 267 16.84 7.13 5.03
N ALA A 268 17.93 7.11 5.82
CA ALA A 268 19.28 7.03 5.28
C ALA A 268 19.50 5.74 4.48
N LEU A 269 19.03 4.59 4.99
CA LEU A 269 19.07 3.32 4.25
C LEU A 269 18.27 3.38 2.95
N ALA A 270 17.09 3.99 2.96
CA ALA A 270 16.30 4.16 1.73
C ALA A 270 17.07 5.00 0.67
N LEU A 271 17.77 6.05 1.10
CA LEU A 271 18.65 6.82 0.22
C LEU A 271 19.84 6.00 -0.28
N VAL A 272 20.43 5.15 0.56
CA VAL A 272 21.52 4.25 0.16
C VAL A 272 21.08 3.29 -0.94
N ALA A 273 19.83 2.79 -0.93
CA ALA A 273 19.33 1.99 -2.04
C ALA A 273 19.34 2.77 -3.37
N CYS A 274 18.83 4.01 -3.35
CA CYS A 274 18.79 4.87 -4.53
C CYS A 274 20.22 5.20 -5.04
N VAL A 275 21.09 5.70 -4.16
CA VAL A 275 22.46 6.09 -4.51
C VAL A 275 23.30 4.87 -4.90
N GLY A 276 23.17 3.76 -4.19
CA GLY A 276 23.85 2.51 -4.46
C GLY A 276 23.60 2.01 -5.88
N THR A 277 22.35 2.09 -6.37
CA THR A 277 22.03 1.72 -7.75
C THR A 277 22.59 2.67 -8.81
N ALA A 278 22.82 3.94 -8.48
CA ALA A 278 23.41 4.92 -9.37
C ALA A 278 24.93 4.72 -9.51
N LEU A 279 25.60 4.39 -8.39
CA LEU A 279 27.06 4.25 -8.33
C LEU A 279 27.53 2.84 -8.70
N LEU A 280 26.79 1.80 -8.32
CA LEU A 280 27.16 0.40 -8.54
C LEU A 280 26.51 -0.12 -9.82
N LYS A 281 27.11 0.21 -10.98
CA LYS A 281 26.63 -0.18 -12.32
C LYS A 281 26.45 -1.69 -12.56
N LYS A 282 26.92 -2.55 -11.65
CA LYS A 282 26.79 -4.02 -11.72
C LYS A 282 25.49 -4.59 -11.12
N GLN A 283 24.62 -3.79 -10.50
CA GLN A 283 23.37 -4.32 -9.94
C GLN A 283 22.29 -4.51 -11.01
N GLN A 284 22.00 -5.77 -11.34
CA GLN A 284 21.05 -6.20 -12.38
C GLN A 284 19.60 -5.71 -12.17
N LYS A 285 19.22 -5.30 -10.95
CA LYS A 285 17.85 -4.92 -10.57
C LYS A 285 17.63 -3.40 -10.34
N SER A 286 18.61 -2.57 -10.72
CA SER A 286 18.55 -1.09 -10.63
C SER A 286 17.24 -0.46 -11.18
N PRO A 287 16.63 -0.93 -12.28
CA PRO A 287 15.40 -0.31 -12.81
C PRO A 287 14.16 -0.45 -11.94
N VAL A 288 14.08 -1.47 -11.07
CA VAL A 288 12.95 -1.66 -10.15
C VAL A 288 13.06 -0.70 -8.97
N ILE A 289 14.26 -0.45 -8.47
CA ILE A 289 14.51 0.54 -7.41
C ILE A 289 14.12 1.93 -7.89
N TRP A 290 14.52 2.33 -9.10
CA TRP A 290 14.10 3.60 -9.69
C TRP A 290 12.59 3.70 -9.91
N LEU A 291 11.92 2.59 -10.27
CA LEU A 291 10.46 2.55 -10.35
C LEU A 291 9.82 2.80 -8.97
N PHE A 292 10.32 2.16 -7.91
CA PHE A 292 9.82 2.37 -6.55
C PHE A 292 10.08 3.80 -6.07
N THR A 293 11.25 4.37 -6.36
CA THR A 293 11.53 5.78 -6.07
C THR A 293 10.60 6.71 -6.86
N GLY A 294 10.34 6.40 -8.13
CA GLY A 294 9.37 7.14 -8.95
C GLY A 294 7.95 7.06 -8.41
N MET A 295 7.53 5.89 -7.93
CA MET A 295 6.25 5.67 -7.24
C MET A 295 6.15 6.54 -5.97
N LEU A 296 7.19 6.56 -5.14
CA LEU A 296 7.27 7.41 -3.94
C LEU A 296 7.15 8.89 -4.30
N CYS A 297 7.95 9.37 -5.26
CA CYS A 297 7.96 10.76 -5.67
C CYS A 297 6.60 11.18 -6.27
N LEU A 298 6.05 10.40 -7.21
CA LEU A 298 4.77 10.72 -7.85
C LEU A 298 3.65 10.78 -6.80
N TYR A 299 3.60 9.78 -5.91
CA TYR A 299 2.58 9.73 -4.87
C TYR A 299 2.68 10.93 -3.93
N SER A 300 3.86 11.20 -3.36
CA SER A 300 4.06 12.29 -2.40
C SER A 300 3.84 13.67 -3.03
N LEU A 301 4.32 13.91 -4.26
CA LEU A 301 4.13 15.18 -4.94
C LEU A 301 2.65 15.41 -5.30
N PHE A 302 1.97 14.39 -5.81
CA PHE A 302 0.55 14.49 -6.15
C PHE A 302 -0.31 14.78 -4.92
N PHE A 303 -0.08 14.03 -3.83
CA PHE A 303 -0.80 14.27 -2.58
C PHE A 303 -0.48 15.63 -1.98
N ALA A 304 0.78 16.03 -2.02
CA ALA A 304 1.18 17.34 -1.52
C ALA A 304 0.48 18.49 -2.25
N TRP A 305 0.25 18.31 -3.55
CA TRP A 305 -0.46 19.26 -4.38
C TRP A 305 -1.99 19.24 -4.18
N ARG A 306 -2.60 18.06 -3.95
CA ARG A 306 -4.07 17.90 -4.01
C ARG A 306 -4.79 17.70 -2.68
N ALA A 307 -4.10 17.42 -1.57
CA ALA A 307 -4.75 17.12 -0.29
C ALA A 307 -5.69 18.23 0.22
N ASN A 308 -5.47 19.49 -0.17
CA ASN A 308 -6.34 20.66 0.08
C ASN A 308 -6.85 20.85 1.52
N LEU A 309 -6.10 20.36 2.51
CA LEU A 309 -6.37 20.52 3.93
C LEU A 309 -5.22 21.26 4.61
N ASP A 310 -5.55 22.09 5.59
CA ASP A 310 -4.57 22.85 6.37
C ASP A 310 -3.92 21.95 7.45
N VAL A 311 -2.67 21.52 7.22
CA VAL A 311 -1.95 20.60 8.11
C VAL A 311 -1.50 21.22 9.43
N THR A 312 -1.67 22.53 9.60
CA THR A 312 -1.43 23.18 10.89
C THR A 312 -2.55 22.88 11.89
N LYS A 313 -3.74 22.49 11.40
CA LYS A 313 -4.88 22.09 12.22
C LYS A 313 -4.78 20.60 12.56
N PRO A 314 -4.76 20.20 13.86
CA PRO A 314 -4.57 18.80 14.26
C PRO A 314 -5.58 17.82 13.65
N LEU A 315 -6.84 18.22 13.53
CA LEU A 315 -7.89 17.38 12.92
C LEU A 315 -7.56 17.06 11.45
N PHE A 316 -7.16 18.07 10.69
CA PHE A 316 -6.84 17.92 9.27
C PHE A 316 -5.53 17.18 9.04
N LEU A 317 -4.53 17.42 9.89
CA LEU A 317 -3.31 16.62 9.90
C LEU A 317 -3.64 15.13 10.09
N GLY A 318 -4.53 14.79 11.03
CA GLY A 318 -4.99 13.42 11.27
C GLY A 318 -5.75 12.76 10.09
N VAL A 319 -6.33 13.55 9.18
CA VAL A 319 -6.94 13.06 7.93
C VAL A 319 -5.87 12.84 6.86
N VAL A 320 -4.95 13.80 6.71
CA VAL A 320 -3.89 13.77 5.70
C VAL A 320 -2.88 12.66 5.97
N GLU A 321 -2.48 12.47 7.23
CA GLU A 321 -1.42 11.51 7.58
C GLU A 321 -1.77 10.07 7.18
N ARG A 322 -3.07 9.71 7.14
CA ARG A 322 -3.54 8.39 6.70
C ARG A 322 -3.10 8.05 5.26
N PHE A 323 -2.91 9.07 4.43
CA PHE A 323 -2.43 8.91 3.06
C PHE A 323 -0.90 8.79 2.98
N TRP A 324 -0.15 9.05 4.04
CA TRP A 324 1.30 8.87 4.05
C TRP A 324 1.73 7.42 4.28
N LEU A 325 0.81 6.55 4.73
CA LEU A 325 1.02 5.10 4.90
C LEU A 325 1.65 4.45 3.66
N GLN A 326 1.15 4.78 2.47
CA GLN A 326 1.61 4.17 1.22
C GLN A 326 3.04 4.64 0.87
N SER A 327 3.36 5.91 1.14
CA SER A 327 4.73 6.42 0.98
C SER A 327 5.71 5.74 1.95
N SER A 328 5.29 5.52 3.21
CA SER A 328 6.06 4.81 4.22
C SER A 328 6.31 3.34 3.84
N ALA A 329 5.35 2.67 3.20
CA ALA A 329 5.53 1.30 2.70
C ALA A 329 6.65 1.20 1.65
N VAL A 330 6.71 2.16 0.72
CA VAL A 330 7.77 2.21 -0.30
C VAL A 330 9.12 2.50 0.34
N VAL A 331 9.18 3.45 1.27
CA VAL A 331 10.42 3.79 1.99
C VAL A 331 10.92 2.62 2.81
N ALA A 332 10.04 1.85 3.46
CA ALA A 332 10.44 0.66 4.21
C ALA A 332 11.10 -0.41 3.30
N VAL A 333 10.55 -0.64 2.10
CA VAL A 333 11.17 -1.54 1.12
C VAL A 333 12.52 -1.01 0.64
N LEU A 334 12.61 0.29 0.30
CA LEU A 334 13.88 0.91 -0.10
C LEU A 334 14.91 0.81 1.02
N ALA A 335 14.53 1.00 2.28
CA ALA A 335 15.42 0.84 3.43
C ALA A 335 15.94 -0.60 3.57
N GLY A 336 15.06 -1.60 3.40
CA GLY A 336 15.46 -3.01 3.37
C GLY A 336 16.47 -3.32 2.25
N LEU A 337 16.26 -2.76 1.05
CA LEU A 337 17.20 -2.88 -0.07
C LEU A 337 18.51 -2.13 0.18
N GLY A 338 18.45 -0.99 0.88
CA GLY A 338 19.63 -0.22 1.28
C GLY A 338 20.50 -0.97 2.27
N LEU A 339 19.90 -1.61 3.27
CA LEU A 339 20.60 -2.47 4.21
C LEU A 339 21.30 -3.63 3.47
N ALA A 340 20.59 -4.30 2.58
CA ALA A 340 21.17 -5.38 1.78
C ALA A 340 22.33 -4.89 0.90
N THR A 341 22.22 -3.68 0.35
CA THR A 341 23.28 -3.05 -0.44
C THR A 341 24.53 -2.79 0.40
N LEU A 342 24.38 -2.21 1.59
CA LEU A 342 25.51 -2.02 2.53
C LEU A 342 26.15 -3.34 2.93
N ALA A 343 25.34 -4.35 3.24
CA ALA A 343 25.84 -5.67 3.60
C ALA A 343 26.64 -6.32 2.46
N SER A 344 26.20 -6.14 1.21
CA SER A 344 26.93 -6.63 0.03
C SER A 344 28.28 -5.94 -0.18
N LEU A 345 28.38 -4.65 0.12
CA LEU A 345 29.63 -3.88 0.04
C LEU A 345 30.64 -4.33 1.12
N GLY A 346 30.18 -4.55 2.35
CA GLY A 346 31.03 -5.02 3.45
C GLY A 346 31.62 -6.42 3.23
N LYS A 347 30.91 -7.29 2.50
CA LYS A 347 31.42 -8.62 2.11
C LYS A 347 32.53 -8.55 1.06
N GLY A 348 32.52 -7.53 0.20
CA GLY A 348 33.55 -7.36 -0.84
C GLY A 348 34.88 -6.82 -0.32
N THR A 349 34.90 -6.20 0.87
CA THR A 349 36.08 -5.58 1.47
C THR A 349 36.75 -6.40 2.57
N VAL A 350 36.06 -7.40 3.14
CA VAL A 350 36.57 -8.26 4.23
C VAL A 350 36.62 -9.71 3.74
N LEU A 351 37.80 -10.34 3.83
CA LEU A 351 38.10 -11.68 3.32
C LEU A 351 36.98 -12.71 3.54
N GLU A 352 36.56 -13.34 2.43
CA GLU A 352 35.61 -14.46 2.38
C GLU A 352 36.10 -15.60 3.29
N GLY A 353 35.33 -15.93 4.33
CA GLY A 353 35.70 -17.09 5.15
C GLY A 353 34.78 -17.48 6.30
N THR A 354 33.88 -16.61 6.78
CA THR A 354 33.06 -16.95 7.95
C THR A 354 31.57 -16.63 7.79
N ARG A 355 30.71 -17.59 8.18
CA ARG A 355 29.25 -17.43 8.31
C ARG A 355 28.85 -16.22 9.18
N LEU A 356 29.76 -15.69 9.99
CA LEU A 356 29.61 -14.45 10.78
C LEU A 356 29.20 -13.24 9.93
N LEU A 357 29.73 -13.08 8.72
CA LEU A 357 29.40 -11.95 7.83
C LEU A 357 27.94 -11.96 7.34
N ALA A 358 27.32 -13.14 7.22
CA ALA A 358 25.90 -13.26 6.89
C ALA A 358 24.99 -12.89 8.08
N CYS A 359 25.50 -12.99 9.31
CA CYS A 359 24.79 -12.57 10.52
C CYS A 359 24.88 -11.05 10.79
N LEU A 360 25.81 -10.34 10.14
CA LEU A 360 26.02 -8.90 10.41
C LEU A 360 24.85 -8.01 9.95
N GLU A 361 24.09 -8.41 8.93
CA GLU A 361 22.88 -7.64 8.53
C GLU A 361 21.73 -7.77 9.54
N TRP A 362 21.72 -8.84 10.36
CA TRP A 362 20.67 -9.07 11.34
C TRP A 362 20.74 -8.13 12.53
N ILE A 363 21.94 -7.75 12.97
CA ILE A 363 22.12 -6.83 14.10
C ILE A 363 21.43 -5.47 13.83
N PRO A 364 21.75 -4.73 12.75
CA PRO A 364 21.09 -3.46 12.46
C PRO A 364 19.60 -3.64 12.13
N ALA A 365 19.20 -4.73 11.46
CA ALA A 365 17.79 -4.99 11.18
C ALA A 365 16.98 -5.13 12.48
N LEU A 366 17.42 -6.00 13.40
CA LEU A 366 16.74 -6.23 14.67
C LEU A 366 16.84 -5.01 15.59
N ALA A 367 17.97 -4.31 15.61
CA ALA A 367 18.14 -3.10 16.41
C ALA A 367 17.19 -1.98 15.96
N LEU A 368 17.03 -1.76 14.65
CA LEU A 368 16.10 -0.77 14.13
C LEU A 368 14.64 -1.16 14.36
N VAL A 369 14.29 -2.44 14.19
CA VAL A 369 12.94 -2.93 14.50
C VAL A 369 12.62 -2.84 16.00
N ALA A 370 13.58 -3.15 16.87
CA ALA A 370 13.43 -3.00 18.32
C ALA A 370 13.33 -1.52 18.73
N SER A 371 14.18 -0.66 18.14
CA SER A 371 14.10 0.80 18.34
C SER A 371 12.76 1.36 17.86
N GLN A 372 12.21 0.82 16.78
CA GLN A 372 10.90 1.19 16.25
C GLN A 372 9.78 0.89 17.25
N LEU A 373 9.83 -0.29 17.88
CA LEU A 373 8.89 -0.66 18.93
C LEU A 373 9.03 0.25 20.14
N TRP A 374 10.26 0.41 20.66
CA TRP A 374 10.56 1.22 21.84
C TRP A 374 10.20 2.70 21.70
N ALA A 375 10.38 3.28 20.51
CA ALA A 375 10.11 4.70 20.28
C ALA A 375 8.61 5.01 20.16
N ASN A 376 7.79 4.04 19.78
CA ASN A 376 6.37 4.26 19.46
C ASN A 376 5.40 3.71 20.52
N TYR A 377 5.83 2.77 21.36
CA TYR A 377 5.03 2.08 22.38
C TYR A 377 5.86 1.86 23.64
#